data_AF-A0A2K0UCA7-F1
#
_entry.id   AF-A0A2K0UCA7-F1
#
_cell.length_a   1.000
_cell.length_b   1.000
_cell.length_c   1.000
_cell.angle_alpha   90.00
_cell.angle_beta   90.00
_cell.angle_gamma   90.00
#
_symmetry.space_group_name_H-M   'P 1'
#
loop_
_entity.id
_entity.type
_entity.pdbx_description
1 polymer ?
#
loop_
_entity_poly.entity_id
_entity_poly.type
_entity_poly.pdbx_seq_one_letter_code
_entity_poly.pdbx_strand_id
1 'polypeptide(L)' 'MPDNPADKQVVLVTGGNQGIGYEIVKKLVAEQPTYHVLLGCRALSKGGEAISEIEKLVGSVSPVEVDITSNDSIAACVA' A
#
# COMPACT_ATOMS: atom_id res chain seq x y z
N MET A 1 11.80 -25.31 2.98
CA MET A 1 10.45 -25.70 2.54
C MET A 1 9.93 -24.53 1.70
N PRO A 2 9.54 -24.74 0.44
CA PRO A 2 9.25 -23.68 -0.51
C PRO A 2 7.78 -23.21 -0.43
N ASP A 3 7.58 -21.91 -0.69
CA ASP A 3 6.42 -21.29 -1.34
C ASP A 3 5.00 -21.74 -0.91
N ASN A 4 4.52 -21.20 0.22
CA ASN A 4 3.10 -21.08 0.50
C ASN A 4 2.61 -19.71 0.00
N PRO A 5 1.50 -19.60 -0.76
CA PRO A 5 0.93 -18.29 -1.15
C PRO A 5 0.53 -17.40 0.05
N ALA A 6 0.56 -17.90 1.29
CA ALA A 6 0.35 -17.13 2.52
C ALA A 6 1.61 -16.46 3.09
N ASP A 7 2.79 -16.60 2.49
CA ASP A 7 4.06 -16.02 3.00
C ASP A 7 4.35 -14.59 2.48
N LYS A 8 3.41 -13.97 1.75
CA LYS A 8 3.52 -12.54 1.41
C LYS A 8 3.01 -11.71 2.58
N GLN A 9 3.91 -10.99 3.24
CA GLN A 9 3.53 -10.07 4.31
C GLN A 9 2.81 -8.85 3.70
N VAL A 10 1.54 -8.66 4.06
CA VAL A 10 0.76 -7.51 3.62
C VAL A 10 0.99 -6.35 4.57
N VAL A 11 1.35 -5.18 4.04
CA VAL A 11 1.60 -3.97 4.83
C VAL A 11 0.68 -2.84 4.38
N LEU A 12 -0.23 -2.42 5.25
CA LEU A 12 -1.09 -1.26 4.99
C LEU A 12 -0.44 0.01 5.52
N VAL A 13 -0.26 1.00 4.63
CA VAL A 13 0.25 2.33 4.99
C VAL A 13 -0.85 3.37 4.77
N THR A 14 -1.46 3.85 5.86
CA THR A 14 -2.45 4.94 5.80
C THR A 14 -1.77 6.29 5.52
N GLY A 15 -2.36 7.11 4.65
CA GLY A 15 -1.72 8.35 4.20
C GLY A 15 -0.49 8.10 3.31
N GLY A 16 -0.41 6.92 2.68
CA GLY A 16 0.73 6.49 1.89
C GLY A 16 0.91 7.25 0.56
N ASN A 17 -0.01 8.13 0.18
CA ASN A 17 0.05 8.88 -1.06
C ASN A 17 0.93 10.15 -1.00
N GLN A 18 1.40 10.58 0.18
CA GLN A 18 2.19 11.81 0.30
C GLN A 18 3.13 11.82 1.50
N GLY A 19 4.12 12.71 1.47
CA GLY A 19 5.04 12.96 2.58
C GLY A 19 5.77 11.71 3.05
N ILE A 20 5.80 11.50 4.37
CA ILE A 20 6.52 10.36 4.99
C ILE A 20 5.88 9.02 4.59
N GLY A 21 4.55 8.95 4.49
CA GLY A 21 3.86 7.72 4.10
C GLY A 21 4.28 7.24 2.71
N TYR A 22 4.46 8.17 1.78
CA TYR A 22 4.93 7.86 0.43
C TYR A 22 6.36 7.29 0.40
N GLU A 23 7.29 7.93 1.12
CA GLU A 23 8.67 7.43 1.20
C GLU A 23 8.75 6.06 1.91
N ILE A 24 7.89 5.81 2.89
CA ILE A 24 7.78 4.48 3.53
C ILE A 24 7.33 3.44 2.51
N VAL A 25 6.25 3.68 1.74
CA VAL A 25 5.79 2.74 0.71
C VAL A 25 6.89 2.48 -0.30
N LYS A 26 7.54 3.54 -0.79
CA LYS A 26 8.63 3.44 -1.76
C LYS A 26 9.77 2.56 -1.26
N LYS A 27 10.18 2.75 -0.01
CA LYS A 27 11.26 1.98 0.62
C LYS A 27 10.86 0.52 0.86
N LEU A 28 9.65 0.27 1.35
CA LEU A 28 9.14 -1.10 1.55
C LEU A 28 9.05 -1.86 0.23
N VAL A 29 8.53 -1.25 -0.82
CA VAL A 29 8.43 -1.87 -2.14
C VAL A 29 9.82 -2.16 -2.73
N ALA A 30 10.79 -1.26 -2.54
CA ALA A 30 12.14 -1.43 -3.08
C ALA A 30 13.01 -2.44 -2.31
N GLU A 31 12.86 -2.50 -0.98
CA GLU A 31 13.76 -3.28 -0.11
C GLU A 31 13.16 -4.63 0.33
N GLN A 32 11.84 -4.78 0.28
CA GLN A 32 11.13 -5.99 0.75
C GLN A 32 10.35 -6.64 -0.40
N PRO A 33 11.00 -7.44 -1.26
CA PRO A 33 10.36 -8.06 -2.43
C PRO A 33 9.27 -9.09 -2.06
N THR A 34 9.24 -9.57 -0.82
CA THR A 34 8.20 -10.47 -0.31
C THR A 34 6.98 -9.73 0.23
N TYR A 35 7.03 -8.40 0.34
CA TYR A 35 5.93 -7.61 0.89
C TYR A 35 4.96 -7.22 -0.21
N HIS A 36 3.68 -7.18 0.15
CA HIS A 36 2.64 -6.54 -0.65
C HIS A 36 2.17 -5.30 0.08
N VAL A 37 2.49 -4.12 -0.46
CA VAL A 37 2.19 -2.85 0.22
C VAL A 37 0.85 -2.30 -0.27
N LEU A 38 -0.08 -2.07 0.65
CA LEU A 38 -1.32 -1.38 0.40
C LEU A 38 -1.13 0.12 0.71
N LEU A 39 -1.22 0.95 -0.33
CA LEU A 39 -1.14 2.39 -0.21
C LEU A 39 -2.52 2.96 0.12
N GLY A 40 -2.76 3.22 1.41
CA GLY A 40 -4.00 3.79 1.90
C GLY A 40 -4.07 5.29 1.66
N CYS A 41 -5.11 5.76 0.98
CA CYS A 41 -5.35 7.18 0.73
C CYS A 41 -6.85 7.53 0.71
N ARG A 42 -7.20 8.80 0.95
CA ARG A 42 -8.61 9.23 0.90
C ARG A 42 -9.19 9.33 -0.51
N ALA A 43 -8.34 9.40 -1.53
CA ALA A 43 -8.76 9.58 -2.90
C ALA A 43 -7.83 8.78 -3.82
N LEU A 44 -8.37 7.73 -4.45
CA LEU A 44 -7.62 6.84 -5.35
C LEU A 44 -6.92 7.59 -6.48
N SER A 45 -7.49 8.68 -6.97
CA SER A 45 -6.87 9.53 -8.00
C SER A 45 -5.48 10.04 -7.58
N LYS A 46 -5.31 10.42 -6.31
CA LYS A 46 -4.01 10.87 -5.77
C LYS A 46 -3.08 9.70 -5.47
N GLY A 47 -3.64 8.52 -5.19
CA GLY A 47 -2.88 7.28 -5.04
C GLY A 47 -2.29 6.78 -6.36
N GLY A 48 -3.02 6.93 -7.48
CA GLY A 48 -2.60 6.45 -8.79
C GLY A 48 -1.30 7.11 -9.30
N GLU A 49 -1.15 8.42 -9.11
CA GLU A 49 0.08 9.13 -9.48
C GLU A 49 1.28 8.65 -8.67
N ALA A 50 1.09 8.48 -7.35
CA ALA A 50 2.12 7.94 -6.45
C ALA A 50 2.51 6.50 -6.84
N ILE A 51 1.54 5.68 -7.22
CA ILE A 51 1.76 4.29 -7.60
C ILE A 51 2.51 4.18 -8.92
N SER A 52 2.22 5.01 -9.92
CA SER A 52 2.92 4.94 -11.20
C SER A 52 4.45 5.16 -11.07
N GLU A 53 4.87 5.97 -10.09
CA GLU A 53 6.28 6.14 -9.76
C GLU A 53 6.87 4.96 -8.97
N ILE A 54 6.05 4.30 -8.15
CA ILE A 54 6.45 3.16 -7.31
C ILE A 54 6.43 1.83 -8.08
N GLU A 55 5.55 1.66 -9.07
CA GLU A 55 5.48 0.46 -9.95
C GLU A 55 6.75 0.28 -10.80
N LYS A 56 7.54 1.35 -10.98
CA LYS A 56 8.86 1.27 -11.59
C LYS A 56 9.88 0.53 -10.70
N LEU A 57 9.56 0.33 -9.43
CA LEU A 57 10.39 -0.38 -8.45
C LEU A 57 10.05 -1.87 -8.43
N VAL A 58 11.00 -2.68 -7.99
CA VAL A 58 10.89 -4.14 -7.97
C VAL A 58 10.08 -4.57 -6.74
N GLY A 59 8.76 -4.49 -6.80
CA GLY A 59 7.89 -4.93 -5.71
C GLY A 59 6.39 -4.89 -6.05
N SER A 60 5.53 -5.15 -5.06
CA SER A 60 4.08 -5.17 -5.24
C SER A 60 3.40 -4.08 -4.40
N VAL A 61 2.67 -3.19 -5.05
CA VAL A 61 1.89 -2.12 -4.41
C VAL A 61 0.46 -2.10 -4.95
N SER A 62 -0.53 -1.76 -4.11
CA SER A 62 -1.92 -1.56 -4.56
C SER A 62 -2.57 -0.41 -3.80
N PRO A 63 -3.35 0.47 -4.46
CA PRO A 63 -4.02 1.56 -3.78
C PRO A 63 -5.24 1.03 -3.03
N VAL A 64 -5.48 1.56 -1.84
CA VAL A 64 -6.69 1.32 -1.06
C VAL A 64 -7.29 2.66 -0.68
N GLU A 65 -8.58 2.83 -0.96
CA GLU A 65 -9.32 3.99 -0.48
C GLU A 65 -9.67 3.79 0.99
N VAL A 66 -9.10 4.61 1.86
CA VAL A 66 -9.40 4.57 3.29
C VAL A 66 -9.45 5.97 3.86
N ASP A 67 -10.60 6.31 4.43
CA ASP A 67 -10.75 7.46 5.31
C ASP A 67 -10.73 7.01 6.77
N ILE A 68 -9.60 7.27 7.43
CA ILE A 68 -9.38 6.97 8.85
C ILE A 68 -10.34 7.71 9.79
N THR A 69 -11.11 8.68 9.29
CA THR A 69 -12.11 9.41 10.08
C THR A 69 -13.51 8.80 9.99
N SER A 70 -13.72 7.82 9.10
CA SER A 70 -15.01 7.15 8.88
C SER A 70 -14.92 5.67 9.25
N ASN A 71 -15.69 5.26 10.26
CA ASN A 71 -15.76 3.86 10.67
C ASN A 71 -16.29 2.95 9.55
N ASP A 72 -17.22 3.44 8.72
CA ASP A 72 -17.73 2.69 7.56
C ASP A 72 -16.63 2.47 6.50
N SER A 73 -15.77 3.47 6.26
CA SER A 73 -14.64 3.34 5.33
C SER A 73 -13.58 2.37 5.87
N ILE A 74 -13.30 2.42 7.18
CA ILE A 74 -12.39 1.48 7.83
C ILE A 74 -12.96 0.06 7.75
N ALA A 75 -14.25 -0.12 8.03
CA ALA A 75 -14.92 -1.43 7.95
C ALA A 75 -14.91 -1.99 6.53
N ALA A 76 -15.09 -1.15 5.51
CA ALA A 76 -14.99 -1.56 4.11
C ALA A 76 -13.58 -2.03 3.69
N CYS A 77 -12.54 -1.63 4.44
CA CYS A 77 -11.16 -2.08 4.23
C CYS A 77 -10.82 -3.39 4.95
N VAL A 78 -11.73 -3.93 5.76
CA VAL A 78 -11.55 -5.18 6.51
C VAL A 78 -12.44 -6.25 5.87
N ALA A 79 -11.85 -7.19 5.14
CA ALA A 79 -12.51 -8.38 4.61
C ALA A 79 -11.63 -9.62 4.77
#